data_AF-A0AAD9DU99-F1
#
_entry.id   AF-A0AAD9DU99-F1
#
_cell.length_a   1.000
_cell.length_b   1.000
_cell.length_c   1.000
_cell.angle_alpha   90.00
_cell.angle_beta   90.00
_cell.angle_gamma   90.00
#
_symmetry.space_group_name_H-M   'P 1'
#
loop_
_entity.id
_entity.type
_entity.pdbx_description
1 polymer ?
#
loop_
_entity_poly.entity_id
_entity_poly.type
_entity_poly.pdbx_seq_one_letter_code
_entity_poly.pdbx_strand_id
1 'polypeptide(L)'
;MRDRLRHLQALSESSSYVEQLDNAEALPPSWNVHHAEPPQKHSTSTEMEAVLDETHDIRRDIQLILLDVKNLNEQNSRVRADLPNCTAIRQDSNAIVADIKTRAEDLLARLRRMDIRAKELEEMHGTDAAVSRIARVQYAGLSNSFRHAMVEYNEAEMSHREMCKTYIQRQMEIVGREVTGEQIEEMLENGQWNVFSENILSEGMTARSALSQIESRHKELLELERRIQSIHEVFLDVAMLVEEQDSMIDYIHTNVQKTDAEVKNVLMKLDRAKRHDRSNPFKKIFFRKR
;
A
#
# COMPACT_ATOMS: atom_id res chain seq x y z
N MET A 1 56.96 -29.86 5.71
CA MET A 1 55.49 -29.75 5.80
C MET A 1 54.80 -31.11 5.55
N ARG A 2 55.09 -32.15 6.35
CA ARG A 2 54.41 -33.48 6.27
C ARG A 2 53.94 -34.05 7.62
N ASP A 3 54.20 -33.37 8.75
CA ASP A 3 53.92 -33.93 10.08
C ASP A 3 52.57 -33.52 10.72
N ARG A 4 51.82 -32.58 10.16
CA ARG A 4 50.51 -32.21 10.73
C ARG A 4 49.36 -33.17 10.36
N LEU A 5 49.50 -33.89 9.25
CA LEU A 5 48.47 -34.83 8.78
C LEU A 5 48.43 -36.11 9.63
N ARG A 6 49.61 -36.60 10.05
CA ARG A 6 49.74 -37.78 10.91
C ARG A 6 49.20 -37.54 12.32
N HIS A 7 49.27 -36.31 12.82
CA HIS A 7 48.74 -35.97 14.14
C HIS A 7 47.21 -35.90 14.16
N LEU A 8 46.58 -35.47 13.06
CA LEU A 8 45.13 -35.49 12.89
C LEU A 8 44.57 -36.89 12.66
N GLN A 9 45.30 -37.77 11.97
CA GLN A 9 44.90 -39.19 11.82
C GLN A 9 44.98 -39.97 13.15
N ALA A 10 46.00 -39.71 13.97
CA ALA A 10 46.12 -40.34 15.29
C ALA A 10 44.98 -39.96 16.26
N LEU A 11 44.47 -38.72 16.18
CA LEU A 11 43.32 -38.25 16.98
C LEU A 11 41.98 -38.81 16.47
N SER A 12 41.90 -39.14 15.18
CA SER A 12 40.71 -39.76 14.59
C SER A 12 40.58 -41.24 14.95
N GLU A 13 41.69 -41.96 15.10
CA GLU A 13 41.70 -43.38 15.49
C GLU A 13 41.44 -43.55 17.00
N SER A 14 41.86 -42.60 17.85
CA SER A 14 41.61 -42.64 19.29
C SER A 14 40.19 -42.26 19.72
N SER A 15 39.35 -41.74 18.81
CA SER A 15 37.98 -41.32 19.11
C SER A 15 36.93 -42.44 19.02
N SER A 16 37.35 -43.69 18.80
CA SER A 16 36.45 -44.85 18.62
C SER A 16 36.22 -45.70 19.88
N TYR A 17 36.78 -45.32 21.03
CA TYR A 17 36.51 -46.01 22.29
C TYR A 17 35.43 -45.28 23.10
N VAL A 18 34.19 -45.72 22.93
CA VAL A 18 33.10 -45.49 23.87
C VAL A 18 33.37 -46.39 25.08
N GLU A 19 33.77 -45.81 26.20
CA GLU A 19 33.75 -46.51 27.48
C GLU A 19 32.77 -45.79 28.42
N GLN A 20 31.69 -46.51 28.71
CA GLN A 20 30.73 -46.20 29.76
C GLN A 20 31.46 -46.15 31.11
N LEU A 21 31.47 -44.98 31.75
CA LEU A 21 31.69 -44.87 33.17
C LEU A 21 30.46 -44.23 33.80
N ASP A 22 29.63 -45.12 34.31
CA ASP A 22 28.52 -44.89 35.23
C ASP A 22 29.13 -44.38 36.55
N ASN A 23 28.95 -43.10 36.87
CA ASN A 23 29.28 -42.58 38.19
C ASN A 23 28.12 -41.70 38.68
N ALA A 24 27.32 -42.30 39.56
CA ALA A 24 26.24 -41.65 40.28
C ALA A 24 26.81 -40.67 41.31
N GLU A 25 26.78 -39.38 41.01
CA GLU A 25 26.96 -38.33 42.00
C GLU A 25 25.93 -37.22 41.76
N ALA A 26 25.03 -37.07 42.72
CA ALA A 26 23.84 -36.23 42.63
C ALA A 26 24.21 -34.73 42.51
N LEU A 27 23.79 -34.10 41.41
CA LEU A 27 23.86 -32.64 41.22
C LEU A 27 22.60 -31.95 41.78
N PRO A 28 22.72 -30.73 42.33
CA PRO A 28 21.64 -30.03 43.06
C PRO A 28 20.50 -29.51 42.14
N PRO A 29 19.28 -29.33 42.69
CA PRO A 29 18.03 -29.24 41.93
C PRO A 29 17.69 -27.83 41.41
N SER A 30 18.64 -27.09 40.84
CA SER A 30 18.39 -25.69 40.40
C SER A 30 18.59 -25.41 38.91
N TRP A 31 18.75 -26.43 38.08
CA TRP A 31 18.82 -26.27 36.63
C TRP A 31 17.62 -26.94 35.96
N ASN A 32 16.42 -26.44 36.26
CA ASN A 32 15.26 -26.68 35.40
C ASN A 32 15.44 -25.82 34.14
N VAL A 33 16.31 -26.28 33.24
CA VAL A 33 16.29 -25.83 31.85
C VAL A 33 15.01 -26.43 31.28
N HIS A 34 13.96 -25.60 31.17
CA HIS A 34 12.88 -25.90 30.25
C HIS A 34 13.53 -26.34 28.94
N HIS A 35 13.23 -27.55 28.49
CA HIS A 35 13.48 -27.98 27.12
C HIS A 35 12.76 -26.99 26.20
N ALA A 36 13.42 -25.89 25.86
CA ALA A 36 13.02 -25.03 24.78
C ALA A 36 13.30 -25.81 23.51
N GLU A 37 12.23 -26.16 22.79
CA GLU A 37 12.30 -26.66 21.43
C GLU A 37 13.22 -25.76 20.58
N PRO A 38 13.92 -26.32 19.58
CA PRO A 38 14.79 -25.53 18.72
C PRO A 38 13.96 -24.45 18.00
N PRO A 39 14.51 -23.23 17.80
CA PRO A 39 13.73 -22.11 17.29
C PRO A 39 13.30 -22.37 15.84
N GLN A 40 12.00 -22.18 15.56
CA GLN A 40 11.34 -22.24 14.25
C GLN A 40 11.83 -21.16 13.26
N LYS A 41 13.14 -21.03 13.04
CA LYS A 41 13.71 -19.96 12.19
C LYS A 41 13.37 -20.08 10.70
N HIS A 42 13.02 -21.28 10.24
CA HIS A 42 12.71 -21.51 8.82
C HIS A 42 11.26 -21.14 8.47
N SER A 43 10.29 -21.32 9.39
CA SER A 43 8.87 -20.99 9.14
C SER A 43 8.64 -19.48 9.08
N THR A 44 9.22 -18.73 10.03
CA THR A 44 9.04 -17.28 10.13
C THR A 44 9.69 -16.52 8.98
N SER A 45 10.78 -17.05 8.39
CA SER A 45 11.41 -16.49 7.20
C SER A 45 10.51 -16.63 5.97
N THR A 46 9.89 -17.79 5.78
CA THR A 46 8.99 -18.05 4.64
C THR A 46 7.69 -17.25 4.75
N GLU A 47 7.12 -17.14 5.95
CA GLU A 47 5.93 -16.30 6.18
C GLU A 47 6.21 -14.81 5.94
N MET A 48 7.39 -14.34 6.35
CA MET A 48 7.83 -12.97 6.09
C MET A 48 8.04 -12.69 4.60
N GLU A 49 8.65 -13.62 3.86
CA GLU A 49 8.80 -13.52 2.40
C GLU A 49 7.44 -13.44 1.71
N ALA A 50 6.49 -14.30 2.08
CA ALA A 50 5.14 -14.28 1.51
C ALA A 50 4.40 -12.94 1.73
N VAL A 51 4.55 -12.34 2.91
CA VAL A 51 3.98 -11.00 3.21
C VAL A 51 4.62 -9.92 2.33
N LEU A 52 5.94 -9.97 2.15
CA LEU A 52 6.67 -8.98 1.36
C LEU A 52 6.38 -9.10 -0.13
N ASP A 53 6.23 -10.32 -0.64
CA ASP A 53 5.87 -10.57 -2.04
C ASP A 53 4.47 -10.04 -2.34
N GLU A 54 3.47 -10.36 -1.51
CA GLU A 54 2.12 -9.81 -1.68
C GLU A 54 2.11 -8.27 -1.55
N THR A 55 2.91 -7.73 -0.63
CA THR A 55 3.08 -6.27 -0.47
C THR A 55 3.61 -5.63 -1.75
N HIS A 56 4.61 -6.26 -2.38
CA HIS A 56 5.21 -5.76 -3.61
C HIS A 56 4.19 -5.73 -4.75
N ASP A 57 3.40 -6.80 -4.88
CA ASP A 57 2.36 -6.89 -5.91
C ASP A 57 1.26 -5.85 -5.68
N ILE A 58 0.77 -5.69 -4.44
CA ILE A 58 -0.24 -4.65 -4.13
C ILE A 58 0.32 -3.27 -4.46
N ARG A 59 1.59 -2.99 -4.09
CA ARG A 59 2.24 -1.71 -4.38
C ARG A 59 2.31 -1.45 -5.88
N ARG A 60 2.63 -2.46 -6.69
CA ARG A 60 2.64 -2.37 -8.15
C ARG A 60 1.25 -1.98 -8.68
N ASP A 61 0.19 -2.61 -8.17
CA ASP A 61 -1.17 -2.31 -8.63
C ASP A 61 -1.64 -0.91 -8.24
N ILE A 62 -1.26 -0.41 -7.06
CA ILE A 62 -1.48 1.01 -6.69
C ILE A 62 -0.80 1.94 -7.71
N GLN A 63 0.44 1.63 -8.10
CA GLN A 63 1.15 2.44 -9.10
C GLN A 63 0.49 2.36 -10.49
N LEU A 64 -0.07 1.22 -10.86
CA LEU A 64 -0.84 1.09 -12.10
C LEU A 64 -2.10 1.96 -12.06
N ILE A 65 -2.87 1.93 -10.95
CA ILE A 65 -4.03 2.82 -10.78
C ILE A 65 -3.62 4.29 -10.92
N LEU A 66 -2.52 4.71 -10.28
CA LEU A 66 -2.02 6.10 -10.41
C LEU A 66 -1.65 6.46 -11.85
N LEU A 67 -1.04 5.52 -12.58
CA LEU A 67 -0.73 5.71 -14.00
C LEU A 67 -2.01 5.84 -14.83
N ASP A 68 -3.02 5.03 -14.55
CA ASP A 68 -4.32 5.10 -15.23
C ASP A 68 -5.04 6.41 -14.96
N VAL A 69 -5.02 6.90 -13.71
CA VAL A 69 -5.57 8.20 -13.34
C VAL A 69 -4.86 9.33 -14.09
N LYS A 70 -3.54 9.25 -14.23
CA LYS A 70 -2.77 10.21 -15.03
C LYS A 70 -3.17 10.15 -16.50
N ASN A 71 -3.28 8.95 -17.07
CA ASN A 71 -3.72 8.76 -18.45
C ASN A 71 -5.14 9.30 -18.67
N LEU A 72 -6.05 9.06 -17.72
CA LEU A 72 -7.41 9.60 -17.72
C LEU A 72 -7.40 11.14 -17.76
N ASN A 73 -6.58 11.78 -16.93
CA ASN A 73 -6.40 13.23 -16.94
C ASN A 73 -5.87 13.74 -18.30
N GLU A 74 -4.90 13.04 -18.88
CA GLU A 74 -4.39 13.38 -20.21
C GLU A 74 -5.49 13.28 -21.28
N GLN A 75 -6.30 12.21 -21.26
CA GLN A 75 -7.42 12.07 -22.20
C GLN A 75 -8.48 13.15 -21.98
N ASN A 76 -8.85 13.44 -20.73
CA ASN A 76 -9.80 14.51 -20.39
C ASN A 76 -9.29 15.88 -20.88
N SER A 77 -7.98 16.12 -20.77
CA SER A 77 -7.34 17.34 -21.28
C SER A 77 -7.33 17.42 -22.81
N ARG A 78 -7.25 16.27 -23.52
CA ARG A 78 -7.35 16.20 -24.99
C ARG A 78 -8.76 16.44 -25.46
N VAL A 79 -9.76 15.84 -24.80
CA VAL A 79 -11.18 16.12 -25.05
C VAL A 79 -11.50 17.61 -24.90
N ARG A 80 -10.76 18.34 -24.03
CA ARG A 80 -10.85 19.80 -23.93
C ARG A 80 -10.29 20.54 -25.13
N ALA A 81 -9.13 20.09 -25.63
CA ALA A 81 -8.39 20.76 -26.69
C ALA A 81 -8.99 20.49 -28.07
N ASP A 82 -9.49 19.28 -28.28
CA ASP A 82 -10.11 18.85 -29.53
C ASP A 82 -11.60 19.20 -29.57
N LEU A 83 -12.11 19.50 -30.76
CA LEU A 83 -13.54 19.75 -31.01
C LEU A 83 -14.37 18.51 -30.56
N PRO A 84 -15.57 18.66 -29.96
CA PRO A 84 -16.26 17.65 -29.12
C PRO A 84 -16.69 16.32 -29.77
N ASN A 85 -16.21 15.98 -30.97
CA ASN A 85 -16.63 14.81 -31.74
C ASN A 85 -15.65 13.62 -31.72
N CYS A 86 -14.67 13.60 -30.81
CA CYS A 86 -13.72 12.48 -30.75
C CYS A 86 -14.27 11.30 -29.93
N THR A 87 -15.13 10.49 -30.56
CA THR A 87 -15.75 9.30 -29.93
C THR A 87 -14.73 8.23 -29.51
N ALA A 88 -13.59 8.12 -30.22
CA ALA A 88 -12.52 7.18 -29.90
C ALA A 88 -11.86 7.50 -28.55
N ILE A 89 -11.50 8.77 -28.32
CA ILE A 89 -10.92 9.22 -27.03
C ILE A 89 -11.88 8.94 -25.88
N ARG A 90 -13.19 9.06 -26.11
CA ARG A 90 -14.23 8.75 -25.10
C ARG A 90 -14.33 7.26 -24.77
N GLN A 91 -14.19 6.39 -25.77
CA GLN A 91 -14.16 4.94 -25.54
C GLN A 91 -12.92 4.54 -24.73
N ASP A 92 -11.78 5.15 -25.04
CA ASP A 92 -10.53 4.93 -24.30
C ASP A 92 -10.65 5.37 -22.84
N SER A 93 -11.22 6.56 -22.56
CA SER A 93 -11.46 7.01 -21.17
C SER A 93 -12.40 6.08 -20.40
N ASN A 94 -13.47 5.59 -21.03
CA ASN A 94 -14.39 4.63 -20.40
C ASN A 94 -13.71 3.30 -20.06
N ALA A 95 -12.84 2.81 -20.95
CA ALA A 95 -12.05 1.60 -20.70
C ALA A 95 -11.08 1.80 -19.53
N ILE A 96 -10.37 2.94 -19.49
CA ILE A 96 -9.46 3.28 -18.39
C ILE A 96 -10.21 3.30 -17.05
N VAL A 97 -11.41 3.89 -16.99
CA VAL A 97 -12.19 3.94 -15.75
C VAL A 97 -12.67 2.55 -15.32
N ALA A 98 -13.13 1.71 -16.26
CA ALA A 98 -13.51 0.34 -15.95
C ALA A 98 -12.33 -0.48 -15.40
N ASP A 99 -11.15 -0.27 -15.98
CA ASP A 99 -9.91 -0.89 -15.54
C ASP A 99 -9.48 -0.40 -14.14
N ILE A 100 -9.57 0.90 -13.86
CA ILE A 100 -9.32 1.47 -12.52
C ILE A 100 -10.27 0.83 -11.51
N LYS A 101 -11.56 0.74 -11.83
CA LYS A 101 -12.57 0.16 -10.95
C LYS A 101 -12.25 -1.30 -10.63
N THR A 102 -12.03 -2.13 -11.64
CA THR A 102 -11.74 -3.56 -11.44
C THR A 102 -10.44 -3.78 -10.65
N ARG A 103 -9.40 -2.99 -10.92
CA ARG A 103 -8.16 -3.01 -10.12
C ARG A 103 -8.41 -2.59 -8.68
N ALA A 104 -9.20 -1.54 -8.45
CA ALA A 104 -9.50 -1.04 -7.11
C ALA A 104 -10.29 -2.07 -6.28
N GLU A 105 -11.26 -2.76 -6.88
CA GLU A 105 -12.03 -3.83 -6.23
C GLU A 105 -11.14 -5.04 -5.86
N ASP A 106 -10.27 -5.50 -6.77
CA ASP A 106 -9.34 -6.59 -6.47
C ASP A 106 -8.34 -6.20 -5.37
N LEU A 107 -7.80 -4.98 -5.44
CA LEU A 107 -6.86 -4.46 -4.48
C LEU A 107 -7.49 -4.34 -3.09
N LEU A 108 -8.73 -3.86 -3.01
CA LEU A 108 -9.49 -3.83 -1.77
C LEU A 108 -9.67 -5.23 -1.18
N ALA A 109 -10.02 -6.22 -2.00
CA ALA A 109 -10.15 -7.60 -1.55
C ALA A 109 -8.81 -8.17 -1.04
N ARG A 110 -7.69 -7.79 -1.67
CA ARG A 110 -6.33 -8.17 -1.24
C ARG A 110 -5.89 -7.49 0.04
N LEU A 111 -6.16 -6.20 0.20
CA LEU A 111 -5.90 -5.48 1.45
C LEU A 111 -6.65 -6.11 2.63
N ARG A 112 -7.92 -6.47 2.44
CA ARG A 112 -8.71 -7.20 3.46
C ARG A 112 -8.09 -8.55 3.82
N ARG A 113 -7.63 -9.32 2.83
CA ARG A 113 -6.93 -10.59 3.10
C ARG A 113 -5.62 -10.39 3.86
N MET A 114 -4.88 -9.34 3.53
CA MET A 114 -3.62 -9.02 4.21
C MET A 114 -3.88 -8.54 5.65
N ASP A 115 -4.96 -7.81 5.91
CA ASP A 115 -5.39 -7.43 7.27
C ASP A 115 -5.70 -8.67 8.13
N ILE A 116 -6.51 -9.60 7.59
CA ILE A 116 -6.81 -10.87 8.26
C ILE A 116 -5.53 -11.64 8.57
N ARG A 117 -4.63 -11.76 7.59
CA ARG A 117 -3.35 -12.45 7.79
C ARG A 117 -2.46 -11.76 8.83
N ALA A 118 -2.45 -10.42 8.86
CA ALA A 118 -1.71 -9.67 9.87
C ALA A 118 -2.24 -9.99 11.28
N LYS A 119 -3.57 -10.07 11.46
CA LYS A 119 -4.22 -10.46 12.71
C LYS A 119 -3.88 -11.91 13.10
N GLU A 120 -3.95 -12.86 12.17
CA GLU A 120 -3.56 -14.26 12.40
C GLU A 120 -2.10 -14.41 12.83
N LEU A 121 -1.18 -13.66 12.19
CA LEU A 121 0.23 -13.66 12.57
C LEU A 121 0.46 -13.05 13.96
N GLU A 122 -0.33 -12.06 14.37
CA GLU A 122 -0.29 -11.51 15.72
C GLU A 122 -0.78 -12.52 16.77
N GLU A 123 -1.79 -13.33 16.44
CA GLU A 123 -2.29 -14.41 17.30
C GLU A 123 -1.28 -15.55 17.44
N MET A 124 -0.63 -15.96 16.33
CA MET A 124 0.32 -17.08 16.33
C MET A 124 1.65 -16.75 16.98
N HIS A 125 2.26 -15.62 16.62
CA HIS A 125 3.63 -15.27 17.02
C HIS A 125 3.70 -14.21 18.12
N GLY A 126 2.55 -13.62 18.48
CA GLY A 126 2.47 -12.48 19.37
C GLY A 126 2.70 -11.15 18.64
N THR A 127 2.23 -10.07 19.27
CA THR A 127 2.23 -8.73 18.65
C THR A 127 3.62 -8.16 18.42
N ASP A 128 4.65 -8.57 19.18
CA ASP A 128 6.01 -8.02 19.09
C ASP A 128 6.93 -8.82 18.14
N ALA A 129 6.42 -9.91 17.57
CA ALA A 129 7.16 -10.68 16.58
C ALA A 129 7.44 -9.83 15.32
N ALA A 130 8.63 -10.02 14.74
CA ALA A 130 9.05 -9.26 13.57
C ALA A 130 8.08 -9.42 12.39
N VAL A 131 7.61 -10.65 12.13
CA VAL A 131 6.71 -10.98 11.02
C VAL A 131 5.38 -10.25 11.18
N SER A 132 4.76 -10.30 12.37
CA SER A 132 3.48 -9.66 12.68
C SER A 132 3.59 -8.13 12.62
N ARG A 133 4.71 -7.57 13.11
CA ARG A 133 5.04 -6.15 12.96
C ARG A 133 5.14 -5.73 11.50
N ILE A 134 5.87 -6.49 10.70
CA ILE A 134 6.07 -6.19 9.27
C ILE A 134 4.73 -6.23 8.54
N ALA A 135 3.94 -7.30 8.73
CA ALA A 135 2.62 -7.44 8.10
C ALA A 135 1.70 -6.26 8.40
N ARG A 136 1.58 -5.88 9.68
CA ARG A 136 0.75 -4.74 10.09
C ARG A 136 1.24 -3.41 9.49
N VAL A 137 2.54 -3.13 9.54
CA VAL A 137 3.12 -1.89 8.99
C VAL A 137 2.93 -1.80 7.47
N GLN A 138 3.14 -2.91 6.75
CA GLN A 138 2.93 -2.95 5.30
C GLN A 138 1.46 -2.74 4.96
N TYR A 139 0.54 -3.40 5.68
CA TYR A 139 -0.90 -3.23 5.47
C TYR A 139 -1.32 -1.78 5.56
N ALA A 140 -1.01 -1.07 6.64
CA ALA A 140 -1.42 0.32 6.77
C ALA A 140 -0.72 1.25 5.77
N GLY A 141 0.57 1.03 5.48
CA GLY A 141 1.27 1.79 4.46
C GLY A 141 0.61 1.66 3.08
N LEU A 142 0.21 0.44 2.72
CA LEU A 142 -0.48 0.16 1.47
C LEU A 142 -1.92 0.71 1.47
N SER A 143 -2.67 0.55 2.56
CA SER A 143 -4.02 1.12 2.71
C SER A 143 -4.01 2.64 2.57
N ASN A 144 -3.04 3.34 3.17
CA ASN A 144 -2.89 4.79 3.00
C ASN A 144 -2.48 5.17 1.57
N SER A 145 -1.61 4.39 0.93
CA SER A 145 -1.21 4.63 -0.46
C SER A 145 -2.39 4.41 -1.43
N PHE A 146 -3.20 3.39 -1.19
CA PHE A 146 -4.39 3.10 -1.97
C PHE A 146 -5.44 4.19 -1.81
N ARG A 147 -5.66 4.67 -0.58
CA ARG A 147 -6.51 5.83 -0.32
C ARG A 147 -6.06 7.05 -1.11
N HIS A 148 -4.77 7.36 -1.10
CA HIS A 148 -4.25 8.48 -1.86
C HIS A 148 -4.55 8.32 -3.37
N ALA A 149 -4.33 7.13 -3.93
CA ALA A 149 -4.66 6.86 -5.33
C ALA A 149 -6.17 7.04 -5.65
N MET A 150 -7.05 6.63 -4.73
CA MET A 150 -8.49 6.83 -4.88
C MET A 150 -8.87 8.32 -4.78
N VAL A 151 -8.25 9.09 -3.88
CA VAL A 151 -8.47 10.55 -3.79
C VAL A 151 -8.06 11.23 -5.10
N GLU A 152 -6.89 10.91 -5.65
CA GLU A 152 -6.41 11.43 -6.93
C GLU A 152 -7.38 11.10 -8.08
N TYR A 153 -7.93 9.88 -8.10
CA TYR A 153 -8.98 9.51 -9.06
C TYR A 153 -10.23 10.40 -8.92
N ASN A 154 -10.72 10.61 -7.69
CA ASN A 154 -11.89 11.45 -7.45
C ASN A 154 -11.63 12.91 -7.87
N GLU A 155 -10.45 13.44 -7.57
CA GLU A 155 -10.05 14.79 -7.99
C GLU A 155 -10.01 14.92 -9.52
N ALA A 156 -9.53 13.89 -10.23
CA ALA A 156 -9.54 13.84 -11.69
C ALA A 156 -10.96 13.88 -12.28
N GLU A 157 -11.88 13.07 -11.74
CA GLU A 157 -13.29 13.05 -12.17
C GLU A 157 -14.01 14.36 -11.81
N MET A 158 -13.80 14.91 -10.61
CA MET A 158 -14.38 16.20 -10.21
C MET A 158 -13.86 17.36 -11.04
N SER A 159 -12.56 17.36 -11.40
CA SER A 159 -11.99 18.34 -12.32
C SER A 159 -12.65 18.25 -13.71
N HIS A 160 -12.90 17.03 -14.19
CA HIS A 160 -13.60 16.82 -15.46
C HIS A 160 -15.06 17.29 -15.40
N ARG A 161 -15.77 17.05 -14.29
CA ARG A 161 -17.12 17.59 -14.04
C ARG A 161 -17.16 19.11 -14.20
N GLU A 162 -16.26 19.80 -13.49
CA GLU A 162 -16.21 21.26 -13.47
C GLU A 162 -15.87 21.83 -14.85
N MET A 163 -15.00 21.13 -15.59
CA MET A 163 -14.70 21.47 -16.97
C MET A 163 -15.94 21.38 -17.87
N CYS A 164 -16.71 20.30 -17.78
CA CYS A 164 -17.95 20.13 -18.55
C CYS A 164 -18.98 21.21 -18.20
N LYS A 165 -19.10 21.55 -16.91
CA LYS A 165 -19.97 22.62 -16.42
C LYS A 165 -19.58 23.99 -16.98
N THR A 166 -18.31 24.36 -16.87
CA THR A 166 -17.77 25.63 -17.43
C THR A 166 -17.98 25.70 -18.94
N TYR A 167 -17.82 24.57 -19.63
CA TYR A 167 -18.05 24.50 -21.07
C TYR A 167 -19.51 24.75 -21.43
N ILE A 168 -20.46 24.10 -20.74
CA ILE A 168 -21.90 24.31 -20.94
C ILE A 168 -22.24 25.78 -20.70
N GLN A 169 -21.75 26.37 -19.60
CA GLN A 169 -21.95 27.79 -19.30
C GLN A 169 -21.53 28.69 -20.45
N ARG A 170 -20.32 28.47 -20.99
CA ARG A 170 -19.80 29.26 -22.11
C ARG A 170 -20.62 29.06 -23.39
N GLN A 171 -21.11 27.86 -23.66
CA GLN A 171 -21.98 27.62 -24.82
C GLN A 171 -23.35 28.30 -24.66
N MET A 172 -23.89 28.41 -23.44
CA MET A 172 -25.11 29.17 -23.18
C MET A 172 -24.92 30.67 -23.41
N GLU A 173 -23.78 31.23 -23.00
CA GLU A 173 -23.44 32.62 -23.27
C GLU A 173 -23.36 32.92 -24.78
N ILE A 174 -22.85 31.98 -25.59
CA ILE A 174 -22.81 32.09 -27.05
C ILE A 174 -24.24 32.12 -27.66
N VAL A 175 -25.17 31.37 -27.07
CA VAL A 175 -26.60 31.38 -27.45
C VAL A 175 -27.30 32.65 -26.94
N GLY A 176 -26.64 33.46 -26.10
CA GLY A 176 -27.17 34.71 -25.56
C GLY A 176 -27.99 34.52 -24.28
N ARG A 177 -27.81 33.40 -23.58
CA ARG A 177 -28.44 33.15 -22.27
C ARG A 177 -27.36 33.15 -21.20
N GLU A 178 -27.46 34.08 -20.26
CA GLU A 178 -26.63 34.05 -19.06
C GLU A 178 -27.20 33.01 -18.09
N VAL A 179 -26.39 31.99 -17.78
CA VAL A 179 -26.76 30.92 -16.84
C VAL A 179 -25.62 30.80 -15.84
N THR A 180 -25.94 30.77 -14.55
CA THR A 180 -24.92 30.58 -13.51
C THR A 180 -24.56 29.11 -13.38
N GLY A 181 -23.37 28.82 -12.85
CA GLY A 181 -22.97 27.45 -12.56
C GLY A 181 -23.96 26.74 -11.61
N GLU A 182 -24.54 27.45 -10.65
CA GLU A 182 -25.55 26.90 -9.73
C GLU A 182 -26.83 26.49 -10.46
N GLN A 183 -27.29 27.30 -11.42
CA GLN A 183 -28.45 26.96 -12.24
C GLN A 183 -28.19 25.73 -13.11
N ILE A 184 -26.98 25.59 -13.66
CA ILE A 184 -26.60 24.38 -14.42
C ILE A 184 -26.66 23.14 -13.50
N GLU A 185 -26.20 23.26 -12.25
CA GLU A 185 -26.27 22.18 -11.26
C GLU A 185 -27.70 21.79 -10.93
N GLU A 186 -28.55 22.77 -10.63
CA GLU A 186 -29.97 22.57 -10.35
C GLU A 186 -30.69 21.89 -11.53
N MET A 187 -30.31 22.24 -12.77
CA MET A 187 -30.88 21.62 -13.96
C MET A 187 -30.41 20.19 -14.18
N LEU A 188 -29.18 19.85 -13.78
CA LEU A 188 -28.66 18.49 -13.78
C LEU A 188 -29.38 17.64 -12.72
N GLU A 189 -29.54 18.16 -11.50
CA GLU A 189 -30.19 17.46 -10.38
C GLU A 189 -31.70 17.24 -10.63
N ASN A 190 -32.40 18.26 -11.12
CA ASN A 190 -33.85 18.20 -11.33
C ASN A 190 -34.24 17.55 -12.67
N GLY A 191 -33.26 17.21 -13.52
CA GLY A 191 -33.49 16.65 -14.86
C GLY A 191 -34.23 17.58 -15.82
N GLN A 192 -34.30 18.88 -15.52
CA GLN A 192 -35.03 19.89 -16.30
C GLN A 192 -34.21 20.42 -17.49
N TRP A 193 -33.60 19.52 -18.27
CA TRP A 193 -32.73 19.88 -19.39
C TRP A 193 -33.47 20.50 -20.59
N ASN A 194 -34.78 20.25 -20.68
CA ASN A 194 -35.61 20.68 -21.82
C ASN A 194 -35.71 22.21 -21.96
N VAL A 195 -35.45 22.97 -20.88
CA VAL A 195 -35.46 24.44 -20.86
C VAL A 195 -34.46 25.05 -21.87
N PHE A 196 -33.38 24.32 -22.18
CA PHE A 196 -32.41 24.73 -23.19
C PHE A 196 -32.85 24.48 -24.63
N SER A 197 -33.82 23.58 -24.82
CA SER A 197 -34.34 23.22 -26.15
C SER A 197 -35.55 24.03 -26.60
N GLU A 198 -36.10 24.86 -25.71
CA GLU A 198 -37.19 25.78 -26.05
C GLU A 198 -36.61 26.99 -26.82
N ASN A 199 -37.14 27.23 -28.03
CA ASN A 199 -36.79 28.33 -28.98
C ASN A 199 -35.67 28.07 -30.03
N ILE A 200 -35.20 26.84 -30.20
CA ILE A 200 -34.15 26.47 -31.19
C ILE A 200 -34.49 26.85 -32.64
N LEU A 201 -35.77 26.77 -33.02
CA LEU A 201 -36.18 26.96 -34.41
C LEU A 201 -35.96 28.39 -34.92
N SER A 202 -35.87 29.39 -34.04
CA SER A 202 -35.66 30.79 -34.41
C SER A 202 -34.19 31.25 -34.41
N GLU A 203 -33.27 30.50 -33.80
CA GLU A 203 -31.95 31.02 -33.40
C GLU A 203 -30.78 30.68 -34.38
N GLY A 204 -31.07 30.07 -35.55
CA GLY A 204 -30.09 29.86 -36.62
C GLY A 204 -29.11 28.69 -36.42
N MET A 205 -28.11 28.56 -37.30
CA MET A 205 -27.17 27.42 -37.32
C MET A 205 -26.19 27.40 -36.14
N THR A 206 -25.82 28.57 -35.61
CA THR A 206 -24.89 28.68 -34.47
C THR A 206 -25.52 28.13 -33.18
N ALA A 207 -26.78 28.49 -32.90
CA ALA A 207 -27.48 28.00 -31.72
C ALA A 207 -27.69 26.49 -31.76
N ARG A 208 -28.03 25.93 -32.93
CA ARG A 208 -28.13 24.47 -33.12
C ARG A 208 -26.81 23.74 -32.84
N SER A 209 -25.70 24.31 -33.30
CA SER A 209 -24.37 23.74 -33.04
C SER A 209 -24.01 23.79 -31.55
N ALA A 210 -24.22 24.93 -30.89
CA ALA A 210 -23.96 25.09 -29.46
C ALA A 210 -24.78 24.08 -28.64
N LEU A 211 -26.06 23.91 -28.97
CA LEU A 211 -26.94 22.97 -28.28
C LEU A 211 -26.53 21.52 -28.47
N SER A 212 -26.12 21.13 -29.67
CA SER A 212 -25.59 19.77 -29.90
C SER A 212 -24.34 19.50 -29.04
N GLN A 213 -23.47 20.50 -28.87
CA GLN A 213 -22.28 20.39 -28.02
C GLN A 213 -22.66 20.32 -26.53
N ILE A 214 -23.62 21.14 -26.11
CA ILE A 214 -24.22 21.15 -24.77
C ILE A 214 -24.83 19.77 -24.44
N GLU A 215 -25.62 19.18 -25.34
CA GLU A 215 -26.19 17.84 -25.16
C GLU A 215 -25.12 16.76 -25.06
N SER A 216 -24.03 16.86 -25.82
CA SER A 216 -22.90 15.93 -25.70
C SER A 216 -22.25 16.02 -24.31
N ARG A 217 -21.99 17.24 -23.82
CA ARG A 217 -21.41 17.46 -22.48
C ARG A 217 -22.33 16.97 -21.36
N HIS A 218 -23.65 17.13 -21.52
CA HIS A 218 -24.61 16.61 -20.56
C HIS A 218 -24.56 15.08 -20.47
N LYS A 219 -24.48 14.38 -21.61
CA LYS A 219 -24.29 12.92 -21.60
C LYS A 219 -22.99 12.52 -20.89
N GLU A 220 -21.93 13.30 -21.08
CA GLU A 220 -20.65 13.08 -20.38
C GLU A 220 -20.77 13.30 -18.86
N LEU A 221 -21.52 14.31 -18.40
CA LEU A 221 -21.81 14.51 -16.98
C LEU A 221 -22.59 13.34 -16.36
N LEU A 222 -23.59 12.80 -17.07
CA LEU A 222 -24.34 11.61 -16.62
C LEU A 222 -23.49 10.33 -16.62
N GLU A 223 -22.53 10.22 -17.54
CA GLU A 223 -21.53 9.15 -17.52
C GLU A 223 -20.61 9.29 -16.31
N LEU A 224 -20.12 10.50 -16.04
CA LEU A 224 -19.25 10.82 -14.91
C LEU A 224 -19.92 10.52 -13.56
N GLU A 225 -21.18 10.92 -13.39
CA GLU A 225 -21.94 10.65 -12.17
C GLU A 225 -22.05 9.14 -11.92
N ARG A 226 -22.38 8.35 -12.96
CA ARG A 226 -22.40 6.89 -12.85
C ARG A 226 -21.04 6.31 -12.49
N ARG A 227 -19.94 6.86 -13.01
CA ARG A 227 -18.58 6.41 -12.65
C ARG A 227 -18.27 6.69 -11.18
N ILE A 228 -18.55 7.90 -10.70
CA ILE A 228 -18.36 8.28 -9.30
C ILE A 228 -19.20 7.40 -8.38
N GLN A 229 -20.49 7.18 -8.71
CA GLN A 229 -21.36 6.28 -7.97
C GLN A 229 -20.83 4.83 -7.98
N SER A 230 -20.31 4.36 -9.11
CA SER A 230 -19.85 2.98 -9.26
C SER A 230 -18.64 2.60 -8.41
N ILE A 231 -17.84 3.59 -8.01
CA ILE A 231 -16.66 3.41 -7.15
C ILE A 231 -16.92 3.86 -5.70
N HIS A 232 -18.12 4.38 -5.43
CA HIS A 232 -18.50 4.91 -4.12
C HIS A 232 -18.35 3.86 -3.01
N GLU A 233 -18.71 2.61 -3.29
CA GLU A 233 -18.53 1.48 -2.36
C GLU A 233 -17.05 1.31 -1.96
N VAL A 234 -16.13 1.42 -2.92
CA VAL A 234 -14.68 1.38 -2.66
C VAL A 234 -14.25 2.55 -1.78
N PHE A 235 -14.79 3.76 -1.98
CA PHE A 235 -14.48 4.92 -1.14
C PHE A 235 -14.94 4.75 0.31
N LEU A 236 -16.17 4.25 0.51
CA LEU A 236 -16.70 3.97 1.85
C LEU A 236 -15.82 2.96 2.57
N ASP A 237 -15.42 1.89 1.87
CA ASP A 237 -14.56 0.87 2.43
C ASP A 237 -13.15 1.41 2.75
N VAL A 238 -12.56 2.19 1.85
CA VAL A 238 -11.26 2.82 2.08
C VAL A 238 -11.29 3.80 3.25
N ALA A 239 -12.40 4.52 3.46
CA ALA A 239 -12.57 5.38 4.63
C ALA A 239 -12.59 4.58 5.94
N MET A 240 -13.26 3.42 5.97
CA MET A 240 -13.26 2.53 7.14
C MET A 240 -11.88 1.96 7.44
N LEU A 241 -11.06 1.65 6.41
CA LEU A 241 -9.68 1.17 6.62
C LEU A 241 -8.78 2.18 7.33
N VAL A 242 -9.14 3.48 7.35
CA VAL A 242 -8.35 4.56 7.99
C VAL A 242 -8.63 4.67 9.49
N GLU A 243 -9.87 4.44 9.94
CA GLU A 243 -10.23 4.56 11.36
C GLU A 243 -9.48 3.54 12.23
N GLU A 244 -9.13 2.37 11.67
CA GLU A 244 -8.33 1.36 12.38
C GLU A 244 -6.84 1.72 12.50
N GLN A 245 -6.32 2.67 11.70
CA GLN A 245 -4.88 2.94 11.56
C GLN A 245 -4.28 3.91 12.59
N ASP A 246 -5.06 4.78 13.23
CA ASP A 246 -4.52 5.75 14.22
C ASP A 246 -3.80 5.04 15.38
N SER A 247 -4.28 3.87 15.77
CA SER A 247 -3.65 3.02 16.80
C SER A 247 -2.29 2.45 16.38
N MET A 248 -2.02 2.33 15.08
CA MET A 248 -0.82 1.69 14.55
C MET A 248 0.37 2.65 14.46
N ILE A 249 0.14 3.94 14.17
CA ILE A 249 1.21 4.95 14.14
C ILE A 249 1.89 5.04 15.52
N ASP A 250 1.09 5.06 16.58
CA ASP A 250 1.56 5.04 17.96
C ASP A 250 2.38 3.76 18.27
N TYR A 251 1.96 2.63 17.69
CA TYR A 251 2.67 1.37 17.83
C TYR A 251 4.04 1.37 17.13
N ILE A 252 4.16 1.90 15.90
CA ILE A 252 5.44 2.05 15.20
C ILE A 252 6.39 2.92 16.01
N HIS A 253 5.91 4.08 16.47
CA HIS A 253 6.69 5.00 17.28
C HIS A 253 7.22 4.33 18.56
N THR A 254 6.34 3.63 19.28
CA THR A 254 6.68 2.90 20.52
C THR A 254 7.73 1.81 20.25
N ASN A 255 7.63 1.11 19.13
CA ASN A 255 8.56 0.03 18.80
C ASN A 255 9.92 0.51 18.30
N VAL A 256 9.98 1.62 17.57
CA VAL A 256 11.25 2.27 17.23
C VAL A 256 11.97 2.69 18.50
N GLN A 257 11.25 3.26 19.47
CA GLN A 257 11.81 3.60 20.77
C GLN A 257 12.32 2.38 21.55
N LYS A 258 11.56 1.28 21.58
CA LYS A 258 12.00 0.01 22.19
C LYS A 258 13.27 -0.52 21.53
N THR A 259 13.30 -0.55 20.19
CA THR A 259 14.45 -1.06 19.43
C THR A 259 15.70 -0.19 19.68
N ASP A 260 15.55 1.14 19.71
CA ASP A 260 16.64 2.06 20.06
C ASP A 260 17.17 1.80 21.48
N ALA A 261 16.28 1.57 22.45
CA ALA A 261 16.66 1.20 23.81
C ALA A 261 17.40 -0.15 23.87
N GLU A 262 16.96 -1.16 23.12
CA GLU A 262 17.63 -2.45 23.04
C GLU A 262 19.03 -2.34 22.40
N VAL A 263 19.17 -1.59 21.31
CA VAL A 263 20.47 -1.35 20.67
C VAL A 263 21.43 -0.66 21.62
N LYS A 264 20.97 0.36 22.37
CA LYS A 264 21.78 1.00 23.42
C LYS A 264 22.25 0.00 24.47
N ASN A 265 21.37 -0.90 24.92
CA ASN A 265 21.72 -1.95 25.87
C ASN A 265 22.75 -2.95 25.30
N VAL A 266 22.61 -3.33 24.03
CA VAL A 266 23.56 -4.22 23.33
C VAL A 266 24.93 -3.54 23.20
N LEU A 267 24.98 -2.25 22.82
CA LEU A 267 26.22 -1.49 22.74
C LEU A 267 26.93 -1.42 24.10
N MET A 268 26.19 -1.18 25.19
CA MET A 268 26.75 -1.23 26.55
C MET A 268 27.32 -2.60 26.91
N LYS A 269 26.63 -3.68 26.55
CA LYS A 269 27.11 -5.07 26.78
C LYS A 269 28.37 -5.37 25.96
N LEU A 270 28.41 -4.93 24.70
CA LEU A 270 29.59 -5.07 23.83
C LEU A 270 30.78 -4.29 24.37
N ASP A 271 30.58 -3.08 24.89
CA ASP A 271 31.64 -2.30 25.51
C ASP A 271 32.21 -2.99 26.75
N ARG A 272 31.34 -3.57 27.60
CA ARG A 272 31.80 -4.38 28.74
C ARG A 272 32.57 -5.61 28.26
N ALA A 273 32.05 -6.34 27.27
CA ALA A 273 32.72 -7.51 26.70
C ALA A 273 34.10 -7.13 26.14
N LYS A 274 34.23 -6.01 25.45
CA LYS A 274 35.50 -5.46 24.95
C LYS A 274 36.47 -5.12 26.08
N ARG A 275 35.99 -4.56 27.20
CA ARG A 275 36.81 -4.31 28.39
C ARG A 275 37.30 -5.62 29.01
N HIS A 276 36.43 -6.61 29.16
CA HIS A 276 36.81 -7.94 29.67
C HIS A 276 37.79 -8.66 28.73
N ASP A 277 37.62 -8.55 27.42
CA ASP A 277 38.55 -9.10 26.43
C ASP A 277 39.93 -8.41 26.50
N ARG A 278 39.97 -7.08 26.64
CA ARG A 278 41.22 -6.34 26.86
C ARG A 278 41.87 -6.66 28.20
N SER A 279 41.08 -6.95 29.23
CA SER A 279 41.58 -7.34 30.55
C SER A 279 41.88 -8.84 30.66
N ASN A 280 41.68 -9.62 29.60
CA ASN A 280 41.85 -11.06 29.62
C ASN A 280 43.31 -11.41 29.92
N PRO A 281 43.59 -12.05 31.08
CA PRO A 281 44.94 -12.36 31.51
C PRO A 281 45.66 -13.28 30.53
N PHE A 282 44.96 -14.23 29.89
CA PHE A 282 45.56 -15.10 28.88
C PHE A 282 46.03 -14.31 27.65
N LYS A 283 45.25 -13.33 27.16
CA LYS A 283 45.70 -12.46 26.06
C LYS A 283 46.91 -11.61 26.45
N LYS A 284 46.92 -11.07 27.68
CA LYS A 284 48.05 -10.29 28.20
C LYS A 284 49.32 -11.12 28.43
N ILE A 285 49.21 -12.43 28.67
CA ILE A 285 50.34 -13.32 28.86
C ILE A 285 50.90 -13.78 27.49
N PHE A 286 50.03 -14.16 26.56
CA PHE A 286 50.46 -14.72 25.27
C PHE A 286 50.80 -13.68 24.18
N PHE A 287 50.20 -12.48 24.19
CA PHE A 287 50.41 -11.46 23.16
C PHE A 287 51.30 -10.28 23.58
N ARG A 288 51.92 -10.31 24.78
CA ARG A 288 52.79 -9.23 25.29
C ARG A 288 54.28 -9.41 24.97
N LYS A 289 54.65 -10.35 24.09
CA LYS A 289 56.02 -10.48 23.57
C LYS A 289 56.08 -10.24 22.06
N ARG A 290 56.15 -8.97 21.68
CA ARG A 290 57.00 -8.45 20.60
C ARG A 290 57.18 -6.95 20.80
#